data_AF-Q0RPT4-F1
#
_entry.id   AF-Q0RPT4-F1
#
_cell.length_a   1.000
_cell.length_b   1.000
_cell.length_c   1.000
_cell.angle_alpha   90.00
_cell.angle_beta   90.00
_cell.angle_gamma   90.00
#
_symmetry.space_group_name_H-M   'P 1'
#
loop_
_entity.id
_entity.type
_entity.pdbx_description
1 polymer ?
#
loop_
_entity_poly.entity_id
_entity_poly.type
_entity_poly.pdbx_seq_one_letter_code
_entity_poly.pdbx_strand_id
1 'polypeptide(L)'
;MPPGPGPGGGVEMILRILYRSVGSENAKNRPAFYSKRLALASLLRAVEKVEIPTRIVFVNDGPMPADRLSMMEEAGEIVPVTCGSNRASYRHVLRMPRLRRWAADDLVWLAEDDYLYTENSLSALVTAAAARPDVEYFTLYGTSRLSATSTRRRPQVTDDGGIHEHAPVIGGVTWARTATTTSTFGLRVGTLVEDELLLRSIPFVGGAFDRATCLTLQGFQPFRLPELGGEPPLVAPSTVAARIARRAALTGLRATLNAVALARPERRRRTLLVPAPSLATHMELGAALVPGHDWPAEADGVLAWLQSRSADPTQPSPAQPAQAQPAQAQPAQAQPAQLHQAQTAQARATSSAGARPNTAGANGKPTTAGGPTPAAATGGTAAGTTVPGVLVSGITSRAVPTGAAATSASPAAGLSPLAAADQLPAPGAGEASPTAAPVLRRPSVA
;
A
#
# COMPACT_ATOMS: atom_id res chain seq x y z
N MET A 1 -8.19 -45.37 21.24
CA MET A 1 -8.38 -43.95 20.87
C MET A 1 -7.07 -43.44 20.31
N PRO A 2 -7.05 -42.59 19.27
CA PRO A 2 -5.84 -41.85 18.91
C PRO A 2 -5.46 -40.92 20.08
N PRO A 3 -4.16 -40.64 20.31
CA PRO A 3 -3.77 -39.61 21.25
C PRO A 3 -4.36 -38.27 20.80
N GLY A 4 -5.01 -37.55 21.73
CA GLY A 4 -5.46 -36.19 21.46
C GLY A 4 -4.27 -35.29 21.10
N PRO A 5 -4.49 -34.17 20.38
CA PRO A 5 -3.44 -33.18 20.20
C PRO A 5 -2.91 -32.78 21.57
N GLY A 6 -1.62 -33.02 21.82
CA GLY A 6 -0.97 -32.63 23.07
C GLY A 6 -1.09 -31.12 23.30
N PRO A 7 -0.86 -30.64 24.54
CA PRO A 7 -0.87 -29.21 24.84
C PRO A 7 0.03 -28.50 23.83
N GLY A 8 -0.61 -27.71 22.95
CA GLY A 8 -0.01 -27.37 21.67
C GLY A 8 1.26 -26.56 21.88
N GLY A 9 2.36 -27.01 21.27
CA GLY A 9 3.50 -26.13 21.00
C GLY A 9 3.04 -25.04 20.06
N GLY A 10 2.45 -23.98 20.63
CA GLY A 10 2.00 -22.82 19.88
C GLY A 10 3.17 -22.26 19.10
N VAL A 11 3.01 -22.12 17.79
CA VAL A 11 4.05 -21.54 16.94
C VAL A 11 4.26 -20.10 17.43
N GLU A 12 5.46 -19.83 17.94
CA GLU A 12 5.83 -18.51 18.44
C GLU A 12 5.77 -17.49 17.30
N MET A 13 4.94 -16.46 17.45
CA MET A 13 4.75 -15.42 16.45
C MET A 13 6.00 -14.54 16.37
N ILE A 14 6.61 -14.44 15.19
CA ILE A 14 7.77 -13.56 14.96
C ILE A 14 7.31 -12.25 14.31
N LEU A 15 7.79 -11.10 14.79
CA LEU A 15 7.67 -9.83 14.09
C LEU A 15 8.78 -9.70 13.03
N ARG A 16 8.39 -9.49 11.77
CA ARG A 16 9.29 -9.40 10.62
C ARG A 16 9.18 -8.03 9.96
N ILE A 17 10.21 -7.21 10.11
CA ILE A 17 10.22 -5.85 9.56
C ILE A 17 10.92 -5.86 8.20
N LEU A 18 10.25 -5.34 7.17
CA LEU A 18 10.80 -5.10 5.84
C LEU A 18 10.95 -3.59 5.66
N TYR A 19 12.12 -3.06 5.99
CA TYR A 19 12.41 -1.62 5.92
C TYR A 19 12.96 -1.27 4.54
N ARG A 20 12.18 -0.55 3.73
CA ARG A 20 12.60 -0.07 2.41
C ARG A 20 13.33 1.25 2.56
N SER A 21 14.55 1.34 2.03
CA SER A 21 15.32 2.58 2.06
C SER A 21 16.03 2.91 0.75
N VAL A 22 16.34 4.19 0.57
CA VAL A 22 17.21 4.71 -0.50
C VAL A 22 18.24 5.68 0.08
N GLY A 23 19.46 5.68 -0.48
CA GLY A 23 20.60 6.40 0.07
C GLY A 23 20.47 7.92 0.04
N SER A 24 19.76 8.47 -0.94
CA SER A 24 19.46 9.90 -1.01
C SER A 24 18.52 10.36 0.09
N GLU A 25 18.73 11.58 0.60
CA GLU A 25 17.72 12.31 1.36
C GLU A 25 16.58 12.78 0.44
N ASN A 26 15.42 13.07 1.02
CA ASN A 26 14.22 13.39 0.28
C ASN A 26 13.97 14.92 0.21
N ALA A 27 13.91 15.47 -1.00
CA ALA A 27 13.73 16.91 -1.26
C ALA A 27 12.27 17.42 -1.20
N LYS A 28 11.34 16.65 -0.63
CA LYS A 28 9.95 17.09 -0.37
C LYS A 28 9.88 18.18 0.72
N ASN A 29 8.69 18.70 0.97
CA ASN A 29 8.44 19.65 2.05
C ASN A 29 8.46 18.91 3.41
N ARG A 30 9.60 18.96 4.11
CA ARG A 30 9.88 18.16 5.31
C ARG A 30 9.94 19.04 6.58
N PRO A 31 9.54 18.54 7.76
CA PRO A 31 9.69 19.28 9.02
C PRO A 31 11.18 19.46 9.36
N ALA A 32 11.52 20.48 10.15
CA ALA A 32 12.91 20.85 10.45
C ALA A 32 13.73 19.74 11.13
N PHE A 33 13.08 18.81 11.84
CA PHE A 33 13.71 17.65 12.47
C PHE A 33 13.90 16.45 11.53
N TYR A 34 13.42 16.50 10.28
CA TYR A 34 13.48 15.36 9.36
C TYR A 34 14.91 14.97 8.99
N SER A 35 15.20 13.67 9.13
CA SER A 35 16.24 12.99 8.36
C SER A 35 15.91 11.50 8.27
N LYS A 36 16.43 10.80 7.26
CA LYS A 36 16.29 9.33 7.18
C LYS A 36 17.03 8.60 8.32
N ARG A 37 18.04 9.24 8.90
CA ARG A 37 18.72 8.76 10.11
C ARG A 37 17.79 8.81 11.32
N LEU A 38 17.03 9.90 11.50
CA LEU A 38 16.00 9.99 12.54
C LEU A 38 14.89 8.94 12.33
N ALA A 39 14.43 8.77 11.08
CA ALA A 39 13.42 7.76 10.74
C ALA A 39 13.87 6.35 11.19
N LEU A 40 15.08 5.95 10.77
CA LEU A 40 15.70 4.68 11.14
C LEU A 40 15.88 4.55 12.66
N ALA A 41 16.43 5.57 13.32
CA ALA A 41 16.62 5.58 14.78
C ALA A 41 15.29 5.38 15.53
N SER A 42 14.22 6.04 15.09
CA SER A 42 12.90 5.94 15.72
C SER A 42 12.29 4.54 15.60
N LEU A 43 12.44 3.89 14.44
CA LEU A 43 12.05 2.50 14.23
C LEU A 43 12.85 1.56 15.15
N LEU A 44 14.18 1.71 15.21
CA LEU A 44 15.04 0.86 16.05
C LEU A 44 14.69 1.01 17.54
N ARG A 45 14.48 2.24 18.02
CA ARG A 45 14.00 2.52 19.38
C ARG A 45 12.63 1.86 19.66
N ALA A 46 11.72 1.84 18.68
CA ALA A 46 10.43 1.17 18.81
C ALA A 46 10.54 -0.37 18.79
N VAL A 47 11.55 -0.93 18.12
CA VAL A 47 11.84 -2.38 18.12
C VAL A 47 12.31 -2.84 19.50
N GLU A 48 13.07 -2.03 20.24
CA GLU A 48 13.53 -2.37 21.60
C GLU A 48 12.41 -2.57 22.62
N LYS A 49 11.18 -2.14 22.30
CA LYS A 49 10.00 -2.38 23.14
C LYS A 49 9.20 -3.63 22.77
N VAL A 50 9.60 -4.36 21.73
CA VAL A 50 8.87 -5.54 21.26
C VAL A 50 9.32 -6.78 22.03
N GLU A 51 8.41 -7.33 22.85
CA GLU A 51 8.66 -8.48 23.73
C GLU A 51 8.58 -9.86 23.03
N ILE A 52 8.42 -9.88 21.71
CA ILE A 52 8.45 -11.11 20.88
C ILE A 52 9.67 -11.13 19.96
N PRO A 53 10.11 -12.32 19.47
CA PRO A 53 11.23 -12.40 18.54
C PRO A 53 11.00 -11.49 17.33
N THR A 54 11.92 -10.54 17.14
CA THR A 54 11.85 -9.55 16.06
C THR A 54 13.03 -9.70 15.12
N ARG A 55 12.78 -9.63 13.81
CA ARG A 55 13.77 -9.74 12.74
C ARG A 55 13.59 -8.59 11.75
N ILE A 56 14.65 -7.84 11.49
CA ILE A 56 14.65 -6.73 10.55
C ILE A 56 15.41 -7.12 9.28
N VAL A 57 14.84 -6.80 8.12
CA VAL A 57 15.51 -6.86 6.82
C VAL A 57 15.46 -5.48 6.18
N PHE A 58 16.63 -4.88 5.98
CA PHE A 58 16.82 -3.59 5.32
C PHE A 58 16.97 -3.81 3.82
N VAL A 59 15.97 -3.37 3.05
CA VAL A 59 15.93 -3.53 1.60
C VAL A 59 16.34 -2.21 0.96
N ASN A 60 17.62 -2.15 0.60
CA ASN A 60 18.36 -0.93 0.31
C ASN A 60 18.50 -0.75 -1.20
N ASP A 61 17.76 0.20 -1.79
CA ASP A 61 17.79 0.51 -3.23
C ASP A 61 18.97 1.44 -3.52
N GLY A 62 20.10 0.87 -3.94
CA GLY A 62 21.37 1.57 -4.16
C GLY A 62 22.26 1.76 -2.91
N PRO A 63 23.36 2.54 -3.02
CA PRO A 63 24.32 2.74 -1.93
C PRO A 63 23.73 3.51 -0.74
N MET A 64 24.06 3.11 0.49
CA MET A 64 23.68 3.84 1.72
C MET A 64 24.83 4.70 2.26
N PRO A 65 24.54 5.84 2.91
CA PRO A 65 25.50 6.53 3.78
C PRO A 65 26.02 5.63 4.90
N ALA A 66 27.30 5.76 5.25
CA ALA A 66 27.99 4.87 6.18
C ALA A 66 27.40 4.90 7.60
N ASP A 67 26.92 6.05 8.07
CA ASP A 67 26.30 6.19 9.40
C ASP A 67 24.97 5.43 9.50
N ARG A 68 24.13 5.51 8.45
CA ARG A 68 22.94 4.67 8.33
C ARG A 68 23.28 3.20 8.15
N LEU A 69 24.35 2.86 7.43
CA LEU A 69 24.74 1.47 7.18
C LEU A 69 25.16 0.76 8.48
N SER A 70 26.00 1.40 9.33
CA SER A 70 26.39 0.84 10.64
C SER A 70 25.16 0.48 11.49
N MET A 71 24.20 1.41 11.60
CA MET A 71 22.94 1.19 12.33
C MET A 71 22.10 0.03 11.77
N MET A 72 22.21 -0.26 10.47
CA MET A 72 21.53 -1.40 9.84
C MET A 72 22.28 -2.72 10.07
N GLU A 73 23.62 -2.71 9.96
CA GLU A 73 24.49 -3.88 10.18
C GLU A 73 24.39 -4.41 11.62
N GLU A 74 24.29 -3.50 12.60
CA GLU A 74 24.09 -3.82 14.01
C GLU A 74 22.69 -4.39 14.32
N ALA A 75 21.68 -4.02 13.53
CA ALA A 75 20.27 -4.26 13.84
C ALA A 75 19.58 -5.35 13.01
N GLY A 76 20.17 -5.84 11.91
CA GLY A 76 19.49 -6.83 11.07
C GLY A 76 20.19 -7.17 9.76
N GLU A 77 19.43 -7.85 8.88
CA GLU A 77 19.93 -8.31 7.60
C GLU A 77 19.84 -7.19 6.55
N ILE A 78 20.92 -6.91 5.82
CA ILE A 78 20.91 -5.98 4.69
C ILE A 78 20.78 -6.74 3.38
N VAL A 79 19.78 -6.37 2.59
CA VAL A 79 19.53 -6.89 1.24
C VAL A 79 19.68 -5.73 0.25
N PRO A 80 20.85 -5.59 -0.39
CA PRO A 80 21.05 -4.58 -1.43
C PRO A 80 20.23 -4.94 -2.68
N VAL A 81 19.55 -3.96 -3.25
CA VAL A 81 18.77 -4.09 -4.48
C VAL A 81 19.04 -2.94 -5.43
N THR A 82 18.73 -3.15 -6.71
CA THR A 82 18.73 -2.10 -7.74
C THR A 82 17.37 -2.12 -8.43
N CYS A 83 16.35 -1.59 -7.73
CA CYS A 83 14.98 -1.52 -8.19
C CYS A 83 14.70 -0.21 -8.96
N GLY A 84 15.40 0.88 -8.62
CA GLY A 84 15.38 2.14 -9.35
C GLY A 84 14.03 2.88 -9.35
N SER A 85 13.09 2.49 -8.48
CA SER A 85 11.83 3.20 -8.25
C SER A 85 11.07 2.67 -7.03
N ASN A 86 10.35 3.55 -6.34
CA ASN A 86 9.50 3.22 -5.18
C ASN A 86 8.57 2.02 -5.47
N ARG A 87 7.96 1.99 -6.66
CA ARG A 87 7.09 0.90 -7.12
C ARG A 87 7.84 -0.43 -7.29
N ALA A 88 9.06 -0.41 -7.79
CA ALA A 88 9.84 -1.63 -7.98
C ALA A 88 10.34 -2.19 -6.64
N SER A 89 10.83 -1.32 -5.74
CA SER A 89 11.26 -1.73 -4.40
C SER A 89 10.08 -2.24 -3.56
N TYR A 90 8.91 -1.61 -3.64
CA TYR A 90 7.68 -2.11 -3.03
C TYR A 90 7.30 -3.51 -3.57
N ARG A 91 7.31 -3.70 -4.90
CA ARG A 91 7.04 -5.02 -5.52
C ARG A 91 8.11 -6.07 -5.22
N HIS A 92 9.31 -5.67 -4.78
CA HIS A 92 10.33 -6.57 -4.29
C HIS A 92 9.96 -7.10 -2.90
N VAL A 93 9.71 -6.21 -1.92
CA VAL A 93 9.46 -6.61 -0.53
C VAL A 93 8.22 -7.48 -0.37
N LEU A 94 7.14 -7.20 -1.12
CA LEU A 94 5.91 -8.00 -1.10
C LEU A 94 6.13 -9.49 -1.42
N ARG A 95 7.20 -9.84 -2.15
CA ARG A 95 7.54 -11.22 -2.51
C ARG A 95 8.36 -11.95 -1.44
N MET A 96 9.04 -11.21 -0.56
CA MET A 96 10.04 -11.78 0.37
C MET A 96 9.45 -12.82 1.32
N PRO A 97 8.26 -12.67 1.92
CA PRO A 97 7.69 -13.69 2.81
C PRO A 97 7.50 -15.05 2.15
N ARG A 98 6.99 -15.06 0.90
CA ARG A 98 6.82 -16.28 0.10
C ARG A 98 8.15 -16.88 -0.33
N LEU A 99 9.11 -16.05 -0.75
CA LEU A 99 10.44 -16.51 -1.16
C LEU A 99 11.24 -17.10 0.01
N ARG A 100 11.12 -16.51 1.21
CA ARG A 100 11.79 -16.97 2.44
C ARG A 100 10.99 -17.99 3.24
N ARG A 101 9.80 -18.38 2.76
CA ARG A 101 8.90 -19.37 3.39
C ARG A 101 8.63 -19.08 4.87
N TRP A 102 8.36 -17.82 5.20
CA TRP A 102 7.99 -17.41 6.55
C TRP A 102 6.68 -18.06 6.99
N ALA A 103 6.48 -18.26 8.30
CA ALA A 103 5.31 -18.93 8.83
C ALA A 103 4.07 -18.06 8.58
N ALA A 104 2.92 -18.67 8.28
CA ALA A 104 1.72 -17.92 7.90
C ALA A 104 1.22 -16.99 9.02
N ASP A 105 1.46 -17.36 10.28
CA ASP A 105 1.05 -16.63 11.47
C ASP A 105 2.06 -15.55 11.91
N ASP A 106 3.24 -15.48 11.29
CA ASP A 106 4.21 -14.40 11.53
C ASP A 106 3.58 -13.05 11.15
N LEU A 107 3.89 -12.02 11.94
CA LEU A 107 3.47 -10.65 11.67
C LEU A 107 4.56 -9.96 10.83
N VAL A 108 4.20 -9.42 9.67
CA VAL A 108 5.12 -8.66 8.82
C VAL A 108 4.73 -7.18 8.84
N TRP A 109 5.71 -6.31 9.10
CA TRP A 109 5.59 -4.85 9.05
C TRP A 109 6.40 -4.31 7.87
N LEU A 110 5.72 -3.71 6.89
CA LEU A 110 6.36 -2.96 5.82
C LEU A 110 6.62 -1.54 6.33
N ALA A 111 7.85 -1.06 6.19
CA ALA A 111 8.25 0.27 6.64
C ALA A 111 8.95 1.05 5.51
N GLU A 112 8.74 2.37 5.51
CA GLU A 112 9.39 3.33 4.61
C GLU A 112 10.33 4.26 5.40
N ASP A 113 11.36 4.77 4.73
CA ASP A 113 12.47 5.50 5.36
C ASP A 113 12.17 6.97 5.72
N ASP A 114 10.90 7.37 5.77
CA ASP A 114 10.45 8.72 6.09
C ASP A 114 9.32 8.79 7.13
N TYR A 115 9.21 7.76 7.97
CA TYR A 115 8.32 7.70 9.14
C TYR A 115 9.04 7.97 10.45
N LEU A 116 8.39 8.74 11.33
CA LEU A 116 8.78 8.91 12.74
C LEU A 116 7.86 8.05 13.61
N TYR A 117 8.44 7.10 14.34
CA TYR A 117 7.72 6.14 15.19
C TYR A 117 7.76 6.56 16.65
N THR A 118 6.62 6.42 17.35
CA THR A 118 6.63 6.55 18.81
C THR A 118 7.30 5.34 19.47
N GLU A 119 7.88 5.55 20.65
CA GLU A 119 8.63 4.52 21.38
C GLU A 119 7.84 3.20 21.57
N ASN A 120 6.53 3.28 21.82
CA ASN A 120 5.65 2.11 22.04
C ASN A 120 4.85 1.67 20.80
N SER A 121 5.20 2.16 19.60
CA SER A 121 4.38 1.96 18.41
C SER A 121 4.34 0.50 17.92
N LEU A 122 5.49 -0.18 17.87
CA LEU A 122 5.59 -1.57 17.41
C LEU A 122 5.14 -2.58 18.47
N SER A 123 5.29 -2.28 19.76
CA SER A 123 4.75 -3.12 20.85
C SER A 123 3.21 -3.05 20.89
N ALA A 124 2.63 -1.87 20.69
CA ALA A 124 1.18 -1.71 20.54
C ALA A 124 0.64 -2.47 19.31
N LEU A 125 1.34 -2.43 18.17
CA LEU A 125 1.03 -3.22 16.98
C LEU A 125 0.98 -4.72 17.28
N VAL A 126 2.00 -5.26 17.95
CA VAL A 126 2.07 -6.69 18.30
C VAL A 126 0.94 -7.09 19.24
N THR A 127 0.68 -6.30 20.28
CA THR A 127 -0.44 -6.51 21.21
C THR A 127 -1.79 -6.50 20.48
N ALA A 128 -2.01 -5.56 19.55
CA ALA A 128 -3.21 -5.49 18.74
C ALA A 128 -3.37 -6.68 17.79
N ALA A 129 -2.28 -7.10 17.13
CA ALA A 129 -2.28 -8.26 16.25
C ALA A 129 -2.60 -9.56 17.01
N ALA A 130 -2.01 -9.76 18.19
CA ALA A 130 -2.28 -10.92 19.03
C ALA A 130 -3.74 -10.95 19.54
N ALA A 131 -4.27 -9.81 20.00
CA ALA A 131 -5.65 -9.71 20.50
C ALA A 131 -6.72 -9.79 19.40
N ARG A 132 -6.37 -9.50 18.15
CA ARG A 132 -7.31 -9.46 17.00
C ARG A 132 -6.83 -10.35 15.85
N PRO A 133 -6.96 -11.68 15.97
CA PRO A 133 -6.67 -12.61 14.87
C PRO A 133 -7.67 -12.48 13.69
N ASP A 134 -8.83 -11.85 13.92
CA ASP A 134 -9.84 -11.54 12.90
C ASP A 134 -9.54 -10.27 12.08
N VAL A 135 -8.50 -9.51 12.45
CA VAL A 135 -8.05 -8.31 11.75
C VAL A 135 -6.79 -8.64 10.96
N GLU A 136 -6.85 -8.46 9.65
CA GLU A 136 -5.75 -8.88 8.79
C GLU A 136 -4.72 -7.78 8.51
N TYR A 137 -5.10 -6.50 8.60
CA TYR A 137 -4.19 -5.37 8.39
C TYR A 137 -4.21 -4.36 9.54
N PHE A 138 -3.05 -3.79 9.82
CA PHE A 138 -2.80 -2.76 10.82
C PHE A 138 -1.96 -1.65 10.20
N THR A 139 -2.11 -0.43 10.67
CA THR A 139 -1.15 0.66 10.44
C THR A 139 -0.97 1.44 11.73
N LEU A 140 0.15 2.14 11.85
CA LEU A 140 0.45 3.03 12.98
C LEU A 140 0.18 4.50 12.63
N TYR A 141 -0.13 4.77 11.36
CA TYR A 141 -0.35 6.09 10.78
C TYR A 141 -1.66 6.13 10.00
N GLY A 142 -2.52 7.10 10.28
CA GLY A 142 -3.66 7.40 9.41
C GLY A 142 -4.73 8.26 10.06
N THR A 143 -5.08 9.37 9.40
CA THR A 143 -6.17 10.29 9.78
C THR A 143 -7.50 9.91 9.13
N SER A 144 -7.47 9.37 7.91
CA SER A 144 -8.66 9.03 7.13
C SER A 144 -9.52 7.91 7.75
N ARG A 145 -10.84 8.06 7.72
CA ARG A 145 -11.84 7.10 8.24
C ARG A 145 -12.91 6.83 7.20
N LEU A 146 -13.56 5.66 7.29
CA LEU A 146 -14.79 5.42 6.54
C LEU A 146 -15.96 5.96 7.36
N SER A 147 -16.71 6.91 6.81
CA SER A 147 -17.97 7.35 7.43
C SER A 147 -18.93 6.17 7.60
N ALA A 148 -19.75 6.18 8.66
CA ALA A 148 -20.83 5.22 8.88
C ALA A 148 -21.84 5.17 7.71
N THR A 149 -21.97 6.26 6.95
CA THR A 149 -22.80 6.35 5.73
C THR A 149 -22.12 5.81 4.46
N SER A 150 -20.90 5.26 4.57
CA SER A 150 -20.18 4.65 3.44
C SER A 150 -20.88 3.40 2.93
N THR A 151 -21.10 3.34 1.61
CA THR A 151 -21.55 2.10 0.95
C THR A 151 -20.43 1.53 0.10
N ARG A 152 -20.47 0.22 -0.19
CA ARG A 152 -19.45 -0.45 -1.04
C ARG A 152 -19.25 0.21 -2.41
N ARG A 153 -20.26 0.89 -2.98
CA ARG A 153 -20.18 1.61 -4.26
C ARG A 153 -19.91 3.11 -4.11
N ARG A 154 -20.04 3.66 -2.91
CA ARG A 154 -19.80 5.06 -2.57
C ARG A 154 -19.12 5.13 -1.20
N PRO A 155 -17.82 4.77 -1.09
CA PRO A 155 -17.07 5.04 0.13
C PRO A 155 -17.03 6.54 0.37
N GLN A 156 -17.29 6.95 1.60
CA GLN A 156 -17.16 8.32 2.07
C GLN A 156 -16.01 8.33 3.07
N VAL A 157 -14.94 9.04 2.71
CA VAL A 157 -13.74 9.13 3.54
C VAL A 157 -13.74 10.50 4.22
N THR A 158 -13.54 10.51 5.53
CA THR A 158 -13.39 11.72 6.35
C THR A 158 -12.00 11.74 6.96
N ASP A 159 -11.36 12.90 7.05
CA ASP A 159 -10.03 13.07 7.68
C ASP A 159 -10.14 13.73 9.07
N ASP A 160 -11.32 13.62 9.68
CA ASP A 160 -11.73 14.29 10.91
C ASP A 160 -11.12 13.69 12.19
N GLY A 161 -10.51 12.50 12.11
CA GLY A 161 -9.89 11.82 13.26
C GLY A 161 -10.86 11.57 14.42
N GLY A 162 -12.17 11.58 14.15
CA GLY A 162 -13.22 11.71 15.15
C GLY A 162 -13.27 10.56 16.17
N ILE A 163 -13.96 10.79 17.28
CA ILE A 163 -14.14 9.79 18.34
C ILE A 163 -14.95 8.61 17.78
N HIS A 164 -14.40 7.40 17.91
CA HIS A 164 -15.05 6.18 17.45
C HIS A 164 -15.72 5.46 18.63
N GLU A 165 -17.04 5.63 18.76
CA GLU A 165 -17.87 5.08 19.84
C GLU A 165 -17.76 3.55 20.03
N HIS A 166 -17.25 2.83 19.02
CA HIS A 166 -17.08 1.38 19.04
C HIS A 166 -15.65 0.92 18.69
N ALA A 167 -14.65 1.80 18.79
CA ALA A 167 -13.26 1.38 18.62
C ALA A 167 -12.79 0.58 19.85
N PRO A 168 -12.30 -0.66 19.70
CA PRO A 168 -11.76 -1.45 20.80
C PRO A 168 -10.51 -0.78 21.40
N VAL A 169 -10.42 -0.82 22.73
CA VAL A 169 -9.19 -0.48 23.46
C VAL A 169 -8.39 -1.77 23.66
N ILE A 170 -7.15 -1.80 23.18
CA ILE A 170 -6.25 -2.96 23.24
C ILE A 170 -4.90 -2.47 23.74
N GLY A 171 -4.40 -3.04 24.85
CA GLY A 171 -3.15 -2.57 25.47
C GLY A 171 -3.16 -1.10 25.88
N GLY A 172 -4.33 -0.56 26.25
CA GLY A 172 -4.52 0.86 26.55
C GLY A 172 -4.64 1.79 25.33
N VAL A 173 -4.49 1.27 24.11
CA VAL A 173 -4.59 2.04 22.86
C VAL A 173 -5.94 1.82 22.19
N THR A 174 -6.61 2.88 21.76
CA THR A 174 -7.88 2.80 21.00
C THR A 174 -7.58 2.50 19.52
N TRP A 175 -8.13 1.43 18.97
CA TRP A 175 -7.90 1.02 17.57
C TRP A 175 -9.14 1.25 16.69
N ALA A 176 -9.08 2.28 15.85
CA ALA A 176 -10.14 2.65 14.92
C ALA A 176 -9.98 1.98 13.55
N ARG A 177 -11.08 1.82 12.81
CA ARG A 177 -11.04 1.38 11.40
C ARG A 177 -10.67 2.56 10.49
N THR A 178 -9.58 2.44 9.73
CA THR A 178 -9.19 3.46 8.73
C THR A 178 -9.65 3.11 7.32
N ALA A 179 -9.89 4.13 6.50
CA ALA A 179 -10.16 3.98 5.07
C ALA A 179 -8.90 3.65 4.26
N THR A 180 -7.74 4.17 4.69
CA THR A 180 -6.49 4.10 3.94
C THR A 180 -5.26 4.21 4.84
N THR A 181 -4.16 3.65 4.38
CA THR A 181 -2.80 3.87 4.88
C THR A 181 -1.88 4.10 3.67
N THR A 182 -0.60 4.37 3.88
CA THR A 182 0.45 4.38 2.84
C THR A 182 1.00 2.97 2.62
N SER A 183 2.15 2.84 1.95
CA SER A 183 2.89 1.59 1.81
C SER A 183 3.66 1.17 3.08
N THR A 184 3.42 1.87 4.20
CA THR A 184 3.84 1.50 5.56
C THR A 184 2.64 0.91 6.32
N PHE A 185 2.67 -0.40 6.58
CA PHE A 185 1.59 -1.15 7.24
C PHE A 185 2.01 -2.56 7.69
N GLY A 186 1.24 -3.14 8.61
CA GLY A 186 1.42 -4.48 9.16
C GLY A 186 0.30 -5.43 8.79
N LEU A 187 0.61 -6.72 8.68
CA LEU A 187 -0.33 -7.81 8.39
C LEU A 187 0.29 -9.17 8.69
N ARG A 188 -0.53 -10.23 8.72
CA ARG A 188 -0.01 -11.61 8.80
C ARG A 188 0.62 -12.03 7.48
N VAL A 189 1.67 -12.85 7.53
CA VAL A 189 2.34 -13.39 6.34
C VAL A 189 1.37 -14.16 5.45
N GLY A 190 0.45 -14.95 6.02
CA GLY A 190 -0.60 -15.64 5.27
C GLY A 190 -1.46 -14.68 4.45
N THR A 191 -1.93 -13.59 5.08
CA THR A 191 -2.67 -12.51 4.41
C THR A 191 -1.87 -11.86 3.29
N LEU A 192 -0.58 -11.55 3.52
CA LEU A 192 0.29 -10.94 2.52
C LEU A 192 0.48 -11.86 1.31
N VAL A 193 0.62 -13.17 1.52
CA VAL A 193 0.74 -14.15 0.43
C VAL A 193 -0.57 -14.27 -0.37
N GLU A 194 -1.73 -14.26 0.29
CA GLU A 194 -3.03 -14.24 -0.39
C GLU A 194 -3.25 -12.98 -1.25
N ASP A 195 -2.85 -11.81 -0.74
CA ASP A 195 -3.07 -10.52 -1.39
C ASP A 195 -1.90 -10.07 -2.31
N GLU A 196 -0.80 -10.82 -2.37
CA GLU A 196 0.46 -10.46 -3.08
C GLU A 196 0.22 -9.98 -4.52
N LEU A 197 -0.61 -10.70 -5.28
CA LEU A 197 -0.90 -10.38 -6.68
C LEU A 197 -1.62 -9.03 -6.82
N LEU A 198 -2.52 -8.73 -5.90
CA LEU A 198 -3.26 -7.47 -5.88
C LEU A 198 -2.32 -6.32 -5.47
N LEU A 199 -1.62 -6.48 -4.35
CA LEU A 199 -0.65 -5.50 -3.84
C LEU A 199 0.44 -5.16 -4.89
N ARG A 200 0.89 -6.15 -5.68
CA ARG A 200 1.90 -5.96 -6.75
C ARG A 200 1.37 -5.36 -8.04
N SER A 201 0.05 -5.22 -8.22
CA SER A 201 -0.60 -4.72 -9.44
C SER A 201 -1.28 -3.36 -9.28
N ILE A 202 -1.76 -2.99 -8.09
CA ILE A 202 -2.38 -1.68 -7.86
C ILE A 202 -1.44 -0.48 -8.10
N PRO A 203 -0.12 -0.52 -7.84
CA PRO A 203 0.81 0.58 -8.19
C PRO A 203 0.90 0.98 -9.67
N PHE A 204 0.16 0.32 -10.57
CA PHE A 204 0.02 0.71 -11.98
C PHE A 204 -1.20 1.61 -12.26
N VAL A 205 -2.08 1.88 -11.29
CA VAL A 205 -3.31 2.70 -11.50
C VAL A 205 -3.12 4.21 -11.40
N GLY A 206 -1.89 4.68 -11.17
CA GLY A 206 -1.53 6.10 -11.06
C GLY A 206 -1.54 6.64 -9.63
N GLY A 207 -1.77 7.94 -9.47
CA GLY A 207 -1.82 8.61 -8.17
C GLY A 207 -2.89 8.03 -7.23
N ALA A 208 -2.66 8.17 -5.92
CA ALA A 208 -3.45 7.58 -4.84
C ALA A 208 -3.59 6.03 -4.90
N PHE A 209 -2.55 5.32 -5.34
CA PHE A 209 -2.57 3.85 -5.40
C PHE A 209 -2.73 3.21 -4.02
N ASP A 210 -2.24 3.84 -2.93
CA ASP A 210 -2.44 3.33 -1.57
C ASP A 210 -3.92 3.34 -1.18
N ARG A 211 -4.62 4.46 -1.39
CA ARG A 211 -6.08 4.56 -1.20
C ARG A 211 -6.84 3.54 -2.06
N ALA A 212 -6.44 3.39 -3.33
CA ALA A 212 -7.03 2.38 -4.20
C ALA A 212 -6.79 0.95 -3.68
N THR A 213 -5.62 0.70 -3.08
CA THR A 213 -5.24 -0.58 -2.45
C THR A 213 -6.13 -0.87 -1.26
N CYS A 214 -6.17 0.03 -0.27
CA CYS A 214 -6.96 -0.16 0.94
C CYS A 214 -8.46 -0.34 0.63
N LEU A 215 -9.05 0.50 -0.23
CA LEU A 215 -10.46 0.35 -0.60
C LEU A 215 -10.73 -0.99 -1.30
N THR A 216 -9.86 -1.43 -2.23
CA THR A 216 -10.03 -2.71 -2.93
C THR A 216 -9.88 -3.93 -2.01
N LEU A 217 -8.99 -3.85 -1.00
CA LEU A 217 -8.82 -4.87 0.03
C LEU A 217 -10.04 -4.95 0.96
N GLN A 218 -10.56 -3.81 1.39
CA GLN A 218 -11.77 -3.71 2.22
C GLN A 218 -13.08 -3.98 1.44
N GLY A 219 -13.02 -4.14 0.11
CA GLY A 219 -14.17 -4.44 -0.74
C GLY A 219 -15.07 -3.25 -1.08
N PHE A 220 -14.52 -2.04 -1.06
CA PHE A 220 -15.14 -0.78 -1.49
C PHE A 220 -14.61 -0.36 -2.86
N GLN A 221 -15.48 0.23 -3.69
CA GLN A 221 -15.16 0.74 -5.02
C GLN A 221 -14.12 1.89 -4.93
N PRO A 222 -12.86 1.69 -5.38
CA PRO A 222 -11.82 2.72 -5.26
C PRO A 222 -12.02 3.92 -6.19
N PHE A 223 -12.69 3.76 -7.34
CA PHE A 223 -12.87 4.84 -8.33
C PHE A 223 -14.32 5.06 -8.74
N ARG A 224 -14.78 6.31 -8.72
CA ARG A 224 -16.04 6.74 -9.34
C ARG A 224 -15.91 6.74 -10.87
N LEU A 225 -17.03 6.76 -11.60
CA LEU A 225 -17.02 6.77 -13.07
C LEU A 225 -16.18 7.92 -13.68
N PRO A 226 -16.22 9.17 -13.17
CA PRO A 226 -15.35 10.25 -13.69
C PRO A 226 -13.86 10.00 -13.45
N GLU A 227 -13.51 9.28 -12.38
CA GLU A 227 -12.13 9.02 -11.96
C GLU A 227 -11.46 7.90 -12.75
N LEU A 228 -12.22 7.10 -13.53
CA LEU A 228 -11.68 5.98 -14.32
C LEU A 228 -10.66 6.45 -15.37
N GLY A 229 -10.86 7.62 -15.98
CA GLY A 229 -9.93 8.16 -16.98
C GLY A 229 -8.55 8.53 -16.44
N GLY A 230 -8.41 8.63 -15.11
CA GLY A 230 -7.24 9.19 -14.46
C GLY A 230 -7.15 10.71 -14.59
N GLU A 231 -6.34 11.31 -13.73
CA GLU A 231 -5.96 12.72 -13.86
C GLU A 231 -5.01 12.92 -15.07
N PRO A 232 -5.03 14.11 -15.69
CA PRO A 232 -4.00 14.52 -16.64
C PRO A 232 -2.61 14.36 -16.00
N PRO A 233 -1.63 13.75 -16.70
CA PRO A 233 -0.28 13.66 -16.17
C PRO A 233 0.39 15.04 -16.15
N LEU A 234 1.23 15.30 -15.12
CA LEU A 234 2.01 16.53 -15.00
C LEU A 234 2.89 16.79 -16.24
N VAL A 235 3.50 15.74 -16.77
CA VAL A 235 4.19 15.76 -18.06
C VAL A 235 3.27 15.14 -19.12
N ALA A 236 2.84 15.95 -20.08
CA ALA A 236 2.01 15.48 -21.18
C ALA A 236 2.82 14.53 -22.09
N PRO A 237 2.30 13.34 -22.43
CA PRO A 237 2.88 12.49 -23.48
C PRO A 237 2.98 13.25 -24.80
N SER A 238 4.10 13.07 -25.50
CA SER A 238 4.45 13.81 -26.73
C SER A 238 3.47 13.63 -27.90
N THR A 239 2.59 12.62 -27.86
CA THR A 239 1.62 12.36 -28.93
C THR A 239 0.18 12.18 -28.41
N VAL A 240 -0.80 12.54 -29.25
CA VAL A 240 -2.23 12.30 -28.99
C VAL A 240 -2.51 10.80 -28.78
N ALA A 241 -1.90 9.94 -29.60
CA ALA A 241 -2.03 8.49 -29.50
C ALA A 241 -1.56 7.95 -28.14
N ALA A 242 -0.41 8.41 -27.64
CA ALA A 242 0.09 8.01 -26.32
C ALA A 242 -0.84 8.46 -25.17
N ARG A 243 -1.45 9.66 -25.29
CA ARG A 243 -2.46 10.13 -24.32
C ARG A 243 -3.71 9.25 -24.32
N ILE A 244 -4.22 8.88 -25.49
CA ILE A 244 -5.39 7.98 -25.63
C ILE A 244 -5.07 6.59 -25.08
N ALA A 245 -3.93 6.00 -25.47
CA ALA A 245 -3.51 4.68 -25.01
C ALA A 245 -3.34 4.63 -23.47
N ARG A 246 -2.69 5.63 -22.87
CA ARG A 246 -2.58 5.76 -21.40
C ARG A 246 -3.95 5.83 -20.74
N ARG A 247 -4.87 6.66 -21.27
CA ARG A 247 -6.22 6.82 -20.71
C ARG A 247 -7.02 5.52 -20.80
N ALA A 248 -6.96 4.81 -21.92
CA ALA A 248 -7.62 3.52 -22.10
C ALA A 248 -7.06 2.47 -21.12
N ALA A 249 -5.73 2.37 -20.98
CA ALA A 249 -5.09 1.46 -20.04
C ALA A 249 -5.47 1.75 -18.58
N LEU A 250 -5.43 3.03 -18.16
CA LEU A 250 -5.87 3.43 -16.81
C LEU A 250 -7.36 3.15 -16.58
N THR A 251 -8.20 3.42 -17.56
CA THR A 251 -9.64 3.14 -17.49
C THR A 251 -9.89 1.65 -17.29
N GLY A 252 -9.22 0.78 -18.06
CA GLY A 252 -9.28 -0.67 -17.91
C GLY A 252 -8.83 -1.12 -16.51
N LEU A 253 -7.65 -0.71 -16.06
CA LEU A 253 -7.11 -1.07 -14.74
C LEU A 253 -8.02 -0.61 -13.59
N ARG A 254 -8.48 0.65 -13.61
CA ARG A 254 -9.35 1.22 -12.56
C ARG A 254 -10.73 0.54 -12.56
N ALA A 255 -11.29 0.21 -13.72
CA ALA A 255 -12.52 -0.57 -13.83
C ALA A 255 -12.34 -2.00 -13.31
N THR A 256 -11.21 -2.66 -13.60
CA THR A 256 -10.88 -3.97 -13.04
C THR A 256 -10.79 -3.94 -11.52
N LEU A 257 -10.15 -2.93 -10.91
CA LEU A 257 -10.11 -2.81 -9.44
C LEU A 257 -11.49 -2.57 -8.84
N ASN A 258 -12.35 -1.76 -9.47
CA ASN A 258 -13.74 -1.63 -9.07
C ASN A 258 -14.48 -2.98 -9.10
N ALA A 259 -14.30 -3.76 -10.16
CA ALA A 259 -14.91 -5.09 -10.28
C ALA A 259 -14.38 -6.06 -9.20
N VAL A 260 -13.07 -6.12 -8.98
CA VAL A 260 -12.44 -6.95 -7.93
C VAL A 260 -12.95 -6.55 -6.55
N ALA A 261 -12.98 -5.26 -6.22
CA ALA A 261 -13.47 -4.77 -4.93
C ALA A 261 -14.94 -5.14 -4.68
N LEU A 262 -15.80 -5.00 -5.69
CA LEU A 262 -17.23 -5.27 -5.57
C LEU A 262 -17.57 -6.76 -5.61
N ALA A 263 -16.81 -7.58 -6.37
CA ALA A 263 -16.93 -9.02 -6.39
C ALA A 263 -16.35 -9.71 -5.14
N ARG A 264 -15.53 -9.01 -4.33
CA ARG A 264 -14.88 -9.56 -3.14
C ARG A 264 -15.90 -10.14 -2.14
N PRO A 265 -15.87 -11.48 -1.88
CA PRO A 265 -16.73 -12.11 -0.88
C PRO A 265 -16.50 -11.52 0.50
N GLU A 266 -17.53 -11.49 1.34
CA GLU A 266 -17.49 -10.89 2.68
C GLU A 266 -16.33 -11.42 3.54
N ARG A 267 -16.19 -12.74 3.64
CA ARG A 267 -15.09 -13.45 4.31
C ARG A 267 -13.67 -13.19 3.77
N ARG A 268 -13.53 -12.39 2.70
CA ARG A 268 -12.25 -11.97 2.11
C ARG A 268 -12.08 -10.46 2.08
N ARG A 269 -13.05 -9.68 2.59
CA ARG A 269 -12.90 -8.23 2.75
C ARG A 269 -12.05 -8.00 3.99
N ARG A 270 -10.95 -7.29 3.80
CA ARG A 270 -9.98 -7.04 4.87
C ARG A 270 -10.51 -6.00 5.87
N THR A 271 -10.13 -6.15 7.13
CA THR A 271 -10.21 -5.08 8.12
C THR A 271 -8.83 -4.45 8.28
N LEU A 272 -8.79 -3.11 8.28
CA LEU A 272 -7.59 -2.31 8.49
C LEU A 272 -7.80 -1.42 9.72
N LEU A 273 -7.02 -1.65 10.77
CA LEU A 273 -7.05 -0.85 12.00
C LEU A 273 -5.87 0.13 12.08
N VAL A 274 -6.09 1.25 12.78
CA VAL A 274 -5.09 2.29 13.11
C VAL A 274 -5.28 2.73 14.56
N PRO A 275 -4.23 3.04 15.32
CA PRO A 275 -4.40 3.61 16.64
C PRO A 275 -4.92 5.06 16.56
N ALA A 276 -5.67 5.46 17.58
CA ALA A 276 -6.19 6.81 17.78
C ALA A 276 -5.77 7.29 19.20
N PRO A 277 -4.83 8.25 19.33
CA PRO A 277 -4.08 8.92 18.26
C PRO A 277 -3.13 7.97 17.50
N SER A 278 -2.63 8.40 16.33
CA SER A 278 -1.63 7.63 15.58
C SER A 278 -0.31 7.51 16.36
N LEU A 279 0.34 6.36 16.25
CA LEU A 279 1.60 6.04 16.93
C LEU A 279 2.82 6.13 16.00
N ALA A 280 2.61 6.57 14.76
CA ALA A 280 3.66 7.02 13.86
C ALA A 280 3.13 8.16 12.98
N THR A 281 4.03 9.02 12.50
CA THR A 281 3.70 10.03 11.48
C THR A 281 4.56 9.88 10.25
N HIS A 282 3.99 10.16 9.09
CA HIS A 282 4.77 10.46 7.91
C HIS A 282 5.43 11.83 8.13
N MET A 283 6.74 11.95 7.90
CA MET A 283 7.45 13.21 8.13
C MET A 283 7.35 14.14 6.92
N GLU A 284 6.14 14.45 6.44
CA GLU A 284 5.89 15.43 5.37
C GLU A 284 4.99 16.56 5.91
N LEU A 285 5.34 17.81 5.62
CA LEU A 285 4.64 18.98 6.19
C LEU A 285 3.21 19.13 5.65
N GLY A 286 2.34 19.70 6.48
CA GLY A 286 0.92 19.85 6.18
C GLY A 286 0.11 18.65 6.68
N ALA A 287 -0.86 18.19 5.89
CA ALA A 287 -1.82 17.17 6.29
C ALA A 287 -1.23 15.75 6.52
N ALA A 288 0.05 15.53 6.18
CA ALA A 288 0.76 14.27 6.43
C ALA A 288 1.39 14.18 7.82
N LEU A 289 1.61 15.31 8.51
CA LEU A 289 2.02 15.32 9.91
C LEU A 289 0.78 15.15 10.80
N VAL A 290 0.64 14.01 11.48
CA VAL A 290 -0.60 13.71 12.22
C VAL A 290 -0.77 14.65 13.42
N PRO A 291 -1.94 15.29 13.61
CA PRO A 291 -2.19 16.11 14.79
C PRO A 291 -2.35 15.27 16.07
N GLY A 292 -2.22 15.92 17.24
CA GLY A 292 -2.48 15.30 18.53
C GLY A 292 -1.28 14.58 19.18
N HIS A 293 -0.09 14.73 18.63
CA HIS A 293 1.17 14.28 19.23
C HIS A 293 2.28 15.33 19.01
N ASP A 294 3.19 15.47 19.98
CA ASP A 294 4.32 16.40 19.90
C ASP A 294 5.50 15.73 19.17
N TRP A 295 5.43 15.72 17.84
CA TRP A 295 6.47 15.14 17.00
C TRP A 295 7.86 15.79 17.12
N PRO A 296 8.01 17.12 17.32
CA PRO A 296 9.28 17.72 17.73
C PRO A 296 9.86 17.10 19.00
N ALA A 297 9.09 17.02 20.10
CA ALA A 297 9.58 16.42 21.34
C ALA A 297 9.90 14.92 21.19
N GLU A 298 9.14 14.20 20.37
CA GLU A 298 9.41 12.79 20.07
C GLU A 298 10.70 12.63 19.22
N ALA A 299 10.96 13.53 18.28
CA ALA A 299 12.22 13.57 17.53
C ALA A 299 13.42 13.84 18.47
N ASP A 300 13.30 14.79 19.39
CA ASP A 300 14.32 15.06 20.41
C ASP A 300 14.56 13.83 21.31
N GLY A 301 13.50 13.11 21.69
CA GLY A 301 13.58 11.84 22.42
C GLY A 301 14.30 10.72 21.65
N VAL A 302 14.13 10.64 20.33
CA VAL A 302 14.89 9.71 19.46
C VAL A 302 16.36 10.11 19.39
N LEU A 303 16.67 11.41 19.29
CA LEU A 303 18.04 11.92 19.25
C LEU A 303 18.77 11.67 20.58
N ALA A 304 18.11 11.87 21.72
CA ALA A 304 18.66 11.58 23.04
C ALA A 304 18.97 10.08 23.22
N TRP A 305 18.07 9.19 22.78
CA TRP A 305 18.31 7.74 22.75
C TRP A 305 19.50 7.36 21.86
N LEU A 306 19.64 7.98 20.69
CA LEU A 306 20.77 7.70 19.79
C LEU A 306 22.11 8.18 20.38
N GLN A 307 22.10 9.31 21.10
CA GLN A 307 23.26 9.81 21.82
C GLN A 307 23.67 8.89 22.97
N SER A 308 22.73 8.38 23.77
CA SER A 308 23.07 7.49 24.89
C SER A 308 23.69 6.17 24.43
N ARG A 309 23.24 5.60 23.31
CA ARG A 309 23.91 4.43 22.69
C ARG A 309 25.32 4.70 22.19
N SER A 310 25.57 5.93 21.72
CA SER A 310 26.91 6.34 21.28
C SER A 310 27.88 6.57 22.46
N ALA A 311 27.35 6.82 23.66
CA ALA A 311 28.12 7.06 24.88
C ALA A 311 28.52 5.76 25.62
N ASP A 312 27.73 4.69 25.51
CA ASP A 312 28.04 3.35 26.05
C ASP A 312 28.20 2.32 24.91
N PRO A 313 29.36 2.31 24.20
CA PRO A 313 29.67 1.30 23.19
C PRO A 313 29.94 -0.09 23.80
N THR A 314 29.97 -0.20 25.13
CA THR A 314 30.30 -1.42 25.87
C THR A 314 29.08 -2.28 26.21
N GLN A 315 27.86 -1.75 26.18
CA GLN A 315 26.67 -2.59 26.23
C GLN A 315 26.44 -3.27 24.87
N PRO A 316 26.58 -4.60 24.76
CA PRO A 316 26.19 -5.30 23.55
C PRO A 316 24.69 -5.07 23.33
N SER A 317 24.33 -4.59 22.14
CA SER A 317 22.93 -4.45 21.72
C SER A 317 22.17 -5.74 22.04
N PRO A 318 20.98 -5.69 22.69
CA PRO A 318 20.32 -6.85 23.28
C PRO A 318 20.25 -7.97 22.25
N ALA A 319 21.04 -9.03 22.51
CA ALA A 319 21.55 -9.87 21.44
C ALA A 319 20.38 -10.49 20.66
N GLN A 320 20.24 -10.12 19.38
CA GLN A 320 19.35 -10.85 18.50
C GLN A 320 19.72 -12.33 18.59
N PRO A 321 18.81 -13.23 19.01
CA PRO A 321 19.13 -14.63 19.20
C PRO A 321 19.75 -15.14 17.91
N ALA A 322 21.00 -15.61 18.01
CA ALA A 322 21.98 -15.65 16.92
C ALA A 322 21.29 -16.06 15.62
N GLN A 323 21.32 -15.18 14.62
CA GLN A 323 20.69 -15.48 13.34
C GLN A 323 21.36 -16.72 12.77
N ALA A 324 20.68 -17.87 12.90
CA ALA A 324 21.11 -19.11 12.27
C ALA A 324 21.20 -18.80 10.78
N GLN A 325 22.43 -18.65 10.27
CA GLN A 325 22.67 -18.26 8.89
C GLN A 325 21.80 -19.17 8.02
N PRO A 326 20.83 -18.63 7.26
CA PRO A 326 19.91 -19.47 6.51
C PRO A 326 20.77 -20.32 5.59
N ALA A 327 20.76 -21.64 5.84
CA ALA A 327 21.69 -22.58 5.23
C ALA A 327 21.75 -22.29 3.74
N GLN A 328 22.91 -21.82 3.26
CA GLN A 328 23.04 -21.27 1.93
C GLN A 328 22.47 -22.28 0.95
N ALA A 329 21.34 -21.93 0.32
CA ALA A 329 20.68 -22.81 -0.62
C ALA A 329 21.66 -23.02 -1.76
N GLN A 330 22.35 -24.16 -1.74
CA GLN A 330 23.35 -24.50 -2.75
C GLN A 330 22.69 -24.28 -4.12
N PRO A 331 23.29 -23.49 -5.01
CA PRO A 331 22.71 -23.24 -6.31
C PRO A 331 22.51 -24.59 -6.97
N ALA A 332 21.25 -24.95 -7.22
CA ALA A 332 20.89 -26.23 -7.79
C ALA A 332 21.66 -26.38 -9.10
N GLN A 333 22.62 -27.32 -9.13
CA GLN A 333 23.40 -27.59 -10.33
C GLN A 333 22.42 -27.96 -11.44
N ALA A 334 22.32 -27.11 -12.45
CA ALA A 334 21.44 -27.33 -13.58
C ALA A 334 21.95 -28.54 -14.36
N GLN A 335 21.41 -29.72 -14.07
CA GLN A 335 21.65 -30.89 -14.89
C GLN A 335 21.09 -30.61 -16.29
N PRO A 336 21.89 -30.77 -17.36
CA PRO A 336 21.42 -30.54 -18.72
C PRO A 336 20.34 -31.58 -19.06
N ALA A 337 19.14 -31.11 -19.39
CA ALA A 337 18.03 -31.97 -19.76
C ALA A 337 18.34 -32.75 -21.04
N GLN A 338 18.56 -34.06 -20.91
CA GLN A 338 18.63 -34.96 -22.06
C GLN A 338 17.23 -35.10 -22.66
N LEU A 339 17.02 -34.49 -23.83
CA LEU A 339 15.87 -34.73 -24.68
C LEU A 339 15.92 -36.17 -25.20
N HIS A 340 15.11 -37.06 -24.63
CA HIS A 340 14.82 -38.36 -25.22
C HIS A 340 13.64 -38.27 -26.19
N GLN A 341 13.91 -38.67 -27.44
CA GLN A 341 12.91 -38.87 -28.47
C GLN A 341 12.09 -40.12 -28.14
N ALA A 342 10.79 -40.08 -28.42
CA ALA A 342 9.97 -41.28 -28.55
C ALA A 342 8.98 -41.07 -29.72
N GLN A 343 9.33 -41.60 -30.89
CA GLN A 343 8.40 -41.78 -32.01
C GLN A 343 7.98 -43.25 -32.07
N THR A 344 6.66 -43.51 -32.05
CA THR A 344 5.90 -44.62 -32.68
C THR A 344 4.57 -44.81 -31.92
N ALA A 345 3.43 -45.21 -32.51
CA ALA A 345 3.14 -45.59 -33.89
C ALA A 345 1.75 -45.09 -34.35
N GLN A 346 1.50 -45.17 -35.65
CA GLN A 346 0.19 -44.91 -36.30
C GLN A 346 -0.79 -46.09 -36.09
N ALA A 347 -2.11 -45.86 -36.22
CA ALA A 347 -2.90 -46.42 -37.34
C ALA A 347 -4.43 -46.23 -37.22
N ARG A 348 -5.01 -45.67 -38.30
CA ARG A 348 -6.40 -45.71 -38.86
C ARG A 348 -6.93 -44.29 -39.11
N ALA A 349 -6.93 -43.82 -40.37
CA ALA A 349 -7.88 -44.15 -41.46
C ALA A 349 -9.24 -43.44 -41.26
N THR A 350 -9.83 -42.71 -42.20
CA THR A 350 -9.53 -42.50 -43.65
C THR A 350 -10.29 -41.28 -44.19
N SER A 351 -9.81 -40.66 -45.29
CA SER A 351 -10.56 -39.89 -46.34
C SER A 351 -11.75 -38.98 -45.97
N SER A 352 -11.90 -37.78 -46.53
CA SER A 352 -11.84 -37.51 -47.99
C SER A 352 -11.42 -36.08 -48.35
N ALA A 353 -11.09 -35.88 -49.64
CA ALA A 353 -10.63 -34.62 -50.21
C ALA A 353 -11.77 -33.80 -50.86
N GLY A 354 -11.55 -32.50 -51.01
CA GLY A 354 -12.37 -31.60 -51.82
C GLY A 354 -11.79 -30.19 -51.82
N ALA A 355 -11.34 -29.68 -52.97
CA ALA A 355 -10.53 -28.46 -53.05
C ALA A 355 -11.07 -27.42 -54.05
N ARG A 356 -11.13 -26.16 -53.59
CA ARG A 356 -11.08 -24.89 -54.39
C ARG A 356 -12.24 -24.63 -55.39
N PRO A 357 -12.33 -23.43 -56.02
CA PRO A 357 -11.55 -22.18 -55.89
C PRO A 357 -12.37 -20.88 -55.62
N ASN A 358 -11.65 -19.74 -55.56
CA ASN A 358 -12.13 -18.36 -55.56
C ASN A 358 -12.94 -17.95 -56.80
N THR A 359 -13.74 -16.86 -56.68
CA THR A 359 -13.80 -15.78 -57.69
C THR A 359 -14.30 -14.43 -57.12
N ALA A 360 -14.01 -13.36 -57.87
CA ALA A 360 -14.39 -11.94 -57.75
C ALA A 360 -15.85 -11.65 -57.33
N GLY A 361 -16.25 -10.46 -56.86
CA GLY A 361 -15.64 -9.13 -56.94
C GLY A 361 -16.44 -8.22 -57.88
N ALA A 362 -17.20 -7.25 -57.34
CA ALA A 362 -17.96 -6.27 -58.12
C ALA A 362 -18.18 -4.95 -57.33
N ASN A 363 -17.98 -3.81 -58.01
CA ASN A 363 -18.31 -2.47 -57.51
C ASN A 363 -19.80 -2.14 -57.76
N GLY A 364 -20.37 -1.24 -56.95
CA GLY A 364 -21.71 -0.70 -57.19
C GLY A 364 -22.11 0.43 -56.23
N LYS A 365 -21.80 1.69 -56.60
CA LYS A 365 -22.47 2.91 -56.10
C LYS A 365 -23.50 3.32 -57.17
N PRO A 366 -24.66 3.91 -56.84
CA PRO A 366 -24.67 5.38 -56.72
C PRO A 366 -25.68 5.98 -55.71
N THR A 367 -25.66 7.32 -55.70
CA THR A 367 -26.38 8.36 -54.95
C THR A 367 -27.93 8.37 -54.94
N THR A 368 -28.53 8.88 -53.84
CA THR A 368 -29.41 10.09 -53.72
C THR A 368 -29.77 10.28 -52.21
N ALA A 369 -29.67 11.45 -51.57
CA ALA A 369 -30.39 12.73 -51.68
C ALA A 369 -31.81 12.72 -51.05
N GLY A 370 -32.03 13.51 -49.99
CA GLY A 370 -33.36 13.75 -49.38
C GLY A 370 -33.36 14.12 -47.89
N GLY A 371 -33.45 15.43 -47.56
CA GLY A 371 -34.13 15.90 -46.35
C GLY A 371 -35.66 15.99 -46.59
N PRO A 372 -36.50 16.50 -45.66
CA PRO A 372 -36.18 17.55 -44.68
C PRO A 372 -36.78 17.38 -43.25
N THR A 373 -36.43 18.31 -42.35
CA THR A 373 -37.22 18.70 -41.15
C THR A 373 -38.39 19.63 -41.56
N PRO A 374 -39.53 19.70 -40.83
CA PRO A 374 -39.66 20.40 -39.54
C PRO A 374 -40.65 19.64 -38.57
N ALA A 375 -41.28 20.15 -37.50
CA ALA A 375 -41.43 21.48 -36.88
C ALA A 375 -41.67 21.34 -35.35
N ALA A 376 -41.86 22.46 -34.63
CA ALA A 376 -42.10 22.51 -33.18
C ALA A 376 -43.56 22.76 -32.77
N ALA A 377 -43.94 22.34 -31.55
CA ALA A 377 -45.05 22.85 -30.71
C ALA A 377 -44.74 22.45 -29.25
N THR A 378 -44.71 23.28 -28.19
CA THR A 378 -45.66 24.25 -27.59
C THR A 378 -46.86 23.63 -26.84
N GLY A 379 -47.03 24.05 -25.57
CA GLY A 379 -48.16 23.68 -24.67
C GLY A 379 -47.81 22.57 -23.65
N GLY A 380 -48.18 22.65 -22.37
CA GLY A 380 -48.93 23.69 -21.64
C GLY A 380 -48.93 23.47 -20.11
N THR A 381 -49.54 24.40 -19.36
CA THR A 381 -49.52 24.51 -17.89
C THR A 381 -50.84 24.12 -17.20
N ALA A 382 -50.78 23.47 -16.03
CA ALA A 382 -51.73 23.51 -14.88
C ALA A 382 -51.15 22.64 -13.72
N ALA A 383 -51.16 22.95 -12.41
CA ALA A 383 -52.02 23.71 -11.48
C ALA A 383 -53.15 22.88 -10.80
N GLY A 384 -53.24 22.95 -9.45
CA GLY A 384 -54.12 22.15 -8.57
C GLY A 384 -53.30 21.45 -7.44
N THR A 385 -53.22 21.85 -6.16
CA THR A 385 -54.25 22.13 -5.11
C THR A 385 -55.18 20.90 -4.89
N THR A 386 -55.45 20.36 -3.69
CA THR A 386 -55.68 20.92 -2.33
C THR A 386 -55.48 19.89 -1.19
N VAL A 387 -55.38 20.36 0.07
CA VAL A 387 -55.53 19.60 1.33
C VAL A 387 -56.80 20.08 2.08
N PRO A 388 -57.51 19.24 2.85
CA PRO A 388 -57.74 19.49 4.30
C PRO A 388 -57.58 18.21 5.16
N GLY A 389 -57.08 18.25 6.40
CA GLY A 389 -57.82 18.56 7.66
C GLY A 389 -58.38 17.26 8.29
N VAL A 390 -58.36 16.91 9.58
CA VAL A 390 -58.48 17.59 10.90
C VAL A 390 -57.93 16.60 11.97
N LEU A 391 -57.01 16.92 12.90
CA LEU A 391 -57.06 17.68 14.18
C LEU A 391 -57.59 16.90 15.43
N VAL A 392 -57.05 17.32 16.60
CA VAL A 392 -57.32 16.93 18.02
C VAL A 392 -56.46 15.74 18.55
N SER A 393 -55.90 15.72 19.79
CA SER A 393 -55.23 16.71 20.69
C SER A 393 -54.63 15.99 21.93
N GLY A 394 -53.60 16.55 22.61
CA GLY A 394 -53.12 15.99 23.90
C GLY A 394 -51.80 16.49 24.53
N ILE A 395 -51.82 17.70 25.12
CA ILE A 395 -51.06 18.23 26.30
C ILE A 395 -50.05 17.25 26.99
N THR A 396 -48.76 17.56 27.26
CA THR A 396 -48.24 18.63 28.15
C THR A 396 -46.77 19.04 27.90
N SER A 397 -46.41 20.22 28.41
CA SER A 397 -45.17 20.98 28.14
C SER A 397 -43.93 20.57 28.97
N ARG A 398 -42.74 20.69 28.36
CA ARG A 398 -41.53 21.26 29.01
C ARG A 398 -40.64 21.92 27.96
N ALA A 399 -40.07 23.09 28.28
CA ALA A 399 -39.39 23.96 27.31
C ALA A 399 -37.90 24.21 27.67
N VAL A 400 -37.21 24.96 26.79
CA VAL A 400 -35.85 25.55 26.90
C VAL A 400 -34.70 24.65 26.37
N PRO A 401 -33.82 25.12 25.46
CA PRO A 401 -34.06 26.04 24.34
C PRO A 401 -33.44 25.55 23.00
N THR A 402 -34.13 25.70 21.87
CA THR A 402 -33.55 25.42 20.54
C THR A 402 -32.82 26.63 19.96
N GLY A 403 -31.50 26.53 19.84
CA GLY A 403 -30.67 27.46 19.05
C GLY A 403 -30.99 27.36 17.55
N ALA A 404 -30.87 28.48 16.83
CA ALA A 404 -31.32 28.61 15.45
C ALA A 404 -30.58 27.70 14.46
N ALA A 405 -31.33 26.96 13.64
CA ALA A 405 -30.80 26.21 12.51
C ALA A 405 -30.57 27.14 11.30
N ALA A 406 -29.30 27.49 11.05
CA ALA A 406 -28.91 28.14 9.81
C ALA A 406 -28.70 27.09 8.71
N THR A 407 -29.56 27.07 7.69
CA THR A 407 -29.39 26.24 6.50
C THR A 407 -28.32 26.82 5.59
N SER A 408 -27.04 26.49 5.84
CA SER A 408 -25.94 26.76 4.91
C SER A 408 -25.78 25.58 3.94
N ALA A 409 -25.96 25.86 2.64
CA ALA A 409 -25.63 24.89 1.59
C ALA A 409 -24.11 24.80 1.45
N SER A 410 -23.49 23.74 1.96
CA SER A 410 -22.05 23.52 1.77
C SER A 410 -21.73 23.26 0.30
N PRO A 411 -20.75 23.99 -0.29
CA PRO A 411 -20.24 23.66 -1.62
C PRO A 411 -19.52 22.31 -1.59
N ALA A 412 -19.47 21.63 -2.74
CA ALA A 412 -18.80 20.34 -2.87
C ALA A 412 -17.32 20.46 -2.47
N ALA A 413 -16.93 19.80 -1.38
CA ALA A 413 -15.54 19.74 -0.94
C ALA A 413 -14.67 19.14 -2.06
N GLY A 414 -13.73 19.94 -2.55
CA GLY A 414 -12.71 19.49 -3.50
C GLY A 414 -11.89 18.37 -2.88
N LEU A 415 -11.61 17.32 -3.66
CA LEU A 415 -10.68 16.28 -3.26
C LEU A 415 -9.28 16.89 -3.17
N SER A 416 -8.76 17.12 -1.96
CA SER A 416 -7.37 17.48 -1.75
C SER A 416 -6.46 16.40 -2.34
N PRO A 417 -5.52 16.72 -3.24
CA PRO A 417 -4.60 15.74 -3.79
C PRO A 417 -3.56 15.36 -2.73
N LEU A 418 -3.77 14.20 -2.06
CA LEU A 418 -2.74 13.57 -1.26
C LEU A 418 -1.54 13.21 -2.17
N ALA A 419 -0.48 14.01 -2.04
CA ALA A 419 0.88 13.88 -2.58
C ALA A 419 1.07 12.91 -3.76
N ALA A 420 0.60 13.30 -4.96
CA ALA A 420 0.96 12.64 -6.21
C ALA A 420 2.37 13.07 -6.71
N ALA A 421 3.40 12.85 -5.90
CA ALA A 421 4.79 13.16 -6.22
C ALA A 421 5.67 11.90 -6.19
N ASP A 422 5.87 11.29 -7.37
CA ASP A 422 7.14 10.69 -7.83
C ASP A 422 6.98 10.00 -9.20
N GLN A 423 7.26 10.74 -10.27
CA GLN A 423 7.79 10.21 -11.54
C GLN A 423 8.86 11.16 -12.08
N LEU A 424 10.00 11.22 -11.39
CA LEU A 424 11.22 11.80 -11.96
C LEU A 424 11.83 10.81 -12.98
N PRO A 425 12.36 11.29 -14.12
CA PRO A 425 13.13 10.45 -15.03
C PRO A 425 14.47 10.06 -14.40
N ALA A 426 15.00 8.89 -14.77
CA ALA A 426 16.34 8.49 -14.38
C ALA A 426 17.39 9.48 -14.96
N PRO A 427 18.48 9.78 -14.24
CA PRO A 427 19.58 10.56 -14.79
C PRO A 427 20.23 9.80 -15.95
N GLY A 428 20.60 10.53 -17.01
CA GLY A 428 21.21 9.96 -18.21
C GLY A 428 22.57 9.31 -17.93
N ALA A 429 22.94 8.34 -18.76
CA ALA A 429 24.26 7.71 -18.70
C ALA A 429 25.36 8.75 -18.99
N GLY A 430 26.18 9.04 -17.98
CA GLY A 430 27.42 9.80 -18.17
C GLY A 430 28.48 8.93 -18.85
N GLU A 431 29.15 9.48 -19.85
CA GLU A 431 30.25 8.83 -20.55
C GLU A 431 31.43 8.60 -19.59
N ALA A 432 31.99 7.39 -19.60
CA ALA A 432 33.15 7.04 -18.79
C ALA A 432 34.43 7.14 -19.63
N SER A 433 35.27 8.14 -19.34
CA SER A 433 36.66 8.17 -19.81
C SER A 433 37.50 7.13 -19.03
N PRO A 434 38.44 6.42 -19.69
CA PRO A 434 39.24 5.39 -19.04
C PRO A 434 40.42 5.98 -18.27
N THR A 435 40.57 5.62 -16.99
CA THR A 435 41.78 5.88 -16.21
C THR A 435 42.52 4.56 -15.99
N ALA A 436 43.82 4.54 -16.29
CA ALA A 436 44.65 3.33 -16.26
C ALA A 436 44.89 2.80 -14.82
N ALA A 437 44.96 1.48 -14.68
CA ALA A 437 45.27 0.82 -13.41
C ALA A 437 46.79 0.67 -13.19
N PRO A 438 47.31 0.88 -11.96
CA PRO A 438 48.67 0.54 -11.61
C PRO A 438 48.84 -0.95 -11.32
N VAL A 439 49.94 -1.54 -11.80
CA VAL A 439 50.29 -2.96 -11.60
C VAL A 439 50.90 -3.17 -10.21
N LEU A 440 50.28 -4.01 -9.39
CA LEU A 440 50.82 -4.48 -8.11
C LEU A 440 51.56 -5.83 -8.28
N ARG A 441 52.86 -5.84 -8.00
CA ARG A 441 53.68 -7.07 -7.94
C ARG A 441 53.42 -7.83 -6.64
N ARG A 442 53.40 -9.17 -6.70
CA ARG A 442 53.43 -10.04 -5.52
C ARG A 442 54.83 -10.06 -4.89
N PRO A 443 54.95 -10.15 -3.55
CA PRO A 443 56.18 -10.61 -2.91
C PRO A 443 56.28 -12.14 -2.95
N SER A 444 57.51 -12.65 -3.07
CA SER A 444 57.81 -14.08 -2.90
C SER A 444 57.93 -14.43 -1.41
N VAL A 445 57.55 -15.65 -1.06
CA VAL A 445 57.81 -16.26 0.26
C VAL A 445 59.13 -17.05 0.18
N ALA A 446 59.86 -17.08 1.29
CA ALA A 446 60.96 -18.01 1.55
C ALA A 446 60.55 -18.94 2.71
#